data_AF-A0A7R9AJ96-F1
#
_entry.id   AF-A0A7R9AJ96-F1
#
_cell.length_a   1.000
_cell.length_b   1.000
_cell.length_c   1.000
_cell.angle_alpha   90.00
_cell.angle_beta   90.00
_cell.angle_gamma   90.00
#
_symmetry.space_group_name_H-M   'P 1'
#
loop_
_entity.id
_entity.type
_entity.pdbx_description
1 polymer ?
#
loop_
_entity_poly.entity_id
_entity_poly.type
_entity_poly.pdbx_seq_one_letter_code
_entity_poly.pdbx_strand_id
1 'polypeptide(L)'
;MHIAAMKPVALTSKDVPANLIEKERSVATAKAAESGKPADIATKMIEGSVQKYLKEVSLFDQTFVKNDKQTVEQMLKAEGTTVKGFTLYIVGEGIEKKVDDFAAEVAAQNTGIRFYHHISTKESPLMSQPVHHRILLKLSGEALMGDDSFGINRDTIVRMVAEIKDVVDMGVQVAIVIGGGNIFRGVAGGSVGMDRATADYMGMLATVMNALALADTMNHAGLTARVMSAINIEQIVEP
;
A
#
# COMPACT_ATOMS: atom_id res chain seq x y z
N MET A 1 0.96 1.51 -8.24
CA MET A 1 2.01 1.90 -7.27
C MET A 1 1.79 3.30 -6.74
N HIS A 2 1.73 4.32 -7.62
CA HIS A 2 1.53 5.71 -7.22
C HIS A 2 0.36 5.90 -6.24
N ILE A 3 -0.84 5.39 -6.56
CA ILE A 3 -2.04 5.48 -5.70
C ILE A 3 -1.78 4.90 -4.29
N ALA A 4 -1.10 3.75 -4.19
CA ALA A 4 -0.81 3.13 -2.89
C ALA A 4 0.23 3.92 -2.06
N ALA A 5 1.05 4.75 -2.70
CA ALA A 5 2.05 5.59 -2.04
C ALA A 5 1.47 6.96 -1.65
N MET A 6 0.79 7.62 -2.59
CA MET A 6 0.31 8.99 -2.46
C MET A 6 -1.12 9.09 -1.91
N LYS A 7 -1.86 7.97 -1.87
CA LYS A 7 -3.21 7.86 -1.32
C LYS A 7 -4.16 8.99 -1.77
N PRO A 8 -4.29 9.26 -3.08
CA PRO A 8 -5.30 10.20 -3.55
C PRO A 8 -6.69 9.74 -3.12
N VAL A 9 -7.61 10.69 -2.96
CA VAL A 9 -9.00 10.43 -2.62
C VAL A 9 -9.92 10.49 -3.84
N ALA A 10 -9.43 11.08 -4.94
CA ALA A 10 -10.19 11.34 -6.16
C ALA A 10 -9.29 11.27 -7.41
N LEU A 11 -9.89 11.11 -8.59
CA LEU A 11 -9.15 11.24 -9.85
C LEU A 11 -8.76 12.69 -10.13
N THR A 12 -9.75 13.59 -10.04
CA THR A 12 -9.57 15.02 -10.28
C THR A 12 -9.97 15.85 -9.07
N SER A 13 -9.47 17.09 -9.00
CA SER A 13 -9.86 18.07 -7.99
C SER A 13 -11.38 18.33 -7.92
N LYS A 14 -12.12 18.05 -9.00
CA LYS A 14 -13.58 18.22 -9.05
C LYS A 14 -14.34 17.07 -8.38
N ASP A 15 -13.72 15.90 -8.28
CA ASP A 15 -14.34 14.71 -7.70
C ASP A 15 -14.04 14.58 -6.20
N VAL A 16 -13.32 15.54 -5.61
CA VAL A 16 -13.03 15.55 -4.18
C VAL A 16 -14.31 15.83 -3.39
N PRO A 17 -14.69 14.97 -2.43
CA PRO A 17 -15.90 15.16 -1.63
C PRO A 17 -15.96 16.53 -0.92
N ALA A 18 -17.11 17.19 -1.00
CA ALA A 18 -17.31 18.53 -0.45
C ALA A 18 -17.01 18.62 1.05
N ASN A 19 -17.33 17.58 1.83
CA ASN A 19 -17.04 17.50 3.25
C ASN A 19 -15.53 17.54 3.57
N LEU A 20 -14.68 16.97 2.70
CA LEU A 20 -13.22 17.05 2.85
C LEU A 20 -12.71 18.46 2.56
N ILE A 21 -13.26 19.11 1.52
CA ILE A 21 -12.94 20.49 1.16
C ILE A 21 -13.35 21.46 2.28
N GLU A 22 -14.53 21.27 2.85
CA GLU A 22 -15.03 22.06 3.99
C GLU A 22 -14.16 21.89 5.23
N LYS A 23 -13.77 20.65 5.54
CA LYS A 23 -12.86 20.36 6.67
C LYS A 23 -11.51 21.05 6.49
N GLU A 24 -10.90 20.95 5.31
CA GLU A 24 -9.64 21.65 5.03
C GLU A 24 -9.82 23.18 5.09
N ARG A 25 -10.91 23.71 4.53
CA ARG A 25 -11.20 25.16 4.58
C ARG A 25 -11.35 25.64 6.03
N SER A 26 -12.00 24.87 6.90
CA SER A 26 -12.12 25.17 8.32
C SER A 26 -10.76 25.24 9.00
N VAL A 27 -9.88 24.26 8.74
CA VAL A 27 -8.51 24.24 9.28
C VAL A 27 -7.70 25.44 8.77
N ALA A 28 -7.79 25.74 7.48
CA ALA A 28 -7.11 26.89 6.88
C ALA A 28 -7.61 28.23 7.45
N THR A 29 -8.91 28.33 7.74
CA THR A 29 -9.53 29.53 8.33
C THR A 29 -9.03 29.76 9.75
N ALA A 30 -8.97 28.70 10.57
CA ALA A 30 -8.41 28.78 11.92
C ALA A 30 -6.94 29.27 11.89
N LYS A 31 -6.11 28.70 11.02
CA LYS A 31 -4.72 29.13 10.82
C LYS A 31 -4.60 30.59 10.33
N ALA A 32 -5.51 31.03 9.47
CA ALA A 32 -5.50 32.39 8.96
C ALA A 32 -5.88 33.40 10.04
N ALA A 33 -6.86 33.08 10.91
CA ALA A 33 -7.27 33.93 12.03
C ALA A 33 -6.13 34.14 13.04
N GLU A 34 -5.34 33.10 13.32
CA GLU A 34 -4.17 33.17 14.21
C GLU A 34 -3.01 34.01 13.61
N SER A 35 -2.99 34.22 12.30
CA SER A 35 -1.89 34.90 11.61
C SER A 35 -1.90 36.43 11.73
N GLY A 36 -2.99 37.04 12.22
CA GLY A 36 -3.13 38.49 12.39
C GLY A 36 -3.10 39.31 11.09
N LYS A 37 -3.20 38.65 9.92
CA LYS A 37 -3.13 39.32 8.62
C LYS A 37 -4.47 39.96 8.23
N PRO A 38 -4.46 41.01 7.38
CA PRO A 38 -5.67 41.62 6.84
C PRO A 38 -6.60 40.63 6.13
N ALA A 39 -7.91 40.90 6.13
CA ALA A 39 -8.96 40.02 5.60
C ALA A 39 -8.73 39.57 4.14
N ASP A 40 -8.20 40.47 3.30
CA ASP A 40 -7.92 40.17 1.89
C ASP A 40 -6.77 39.16 1.74
N ILE A 41 -5.77 39.22 2.63
CA ILE A 41 -4.64 38.29 2.65
C ILE A 41 -5.07 36.96 3.27
N ALA A 42 -5.88 37.01 4.33
CA ALA A 42 -6.45 35.82 4.96
C ALA A 42 -7.28 35.00 3.96
N THR A 43 -8.13 35.65 3.16
CA THR A 43 -8.93 34.99 2.11
C THR A 43 -8.04 34.28 1.08
N LYS A 44 -7.02 34.98 0.55
CA LYS A 44 -6.06 34.40 -0.40
C LYS A 44 -5.27 33.23 0.19
N MET A 45 -4.93 33.29 1.49
CA MET A 45 -4.26 32.19 2.18
C MET A 45 -5.14 30.96 2.30
N ILE A 46 -6.42 31.13 2.65
CA ILE A 46 -7.39 30.03 2.75
C ILE A 46 -7.56 29.38 1.38
N GLU A 47 -7.78 30.16 0.33
CA GLU A 47 -7.91 29.65 -1.04
C GLU A 47 -6.65 28.92 -1.50
N GLY A 48 -5.47 29.48 -1.22
CA GLY A 48 -4.19 28.84 -1.52
C GLY A 48 -4.00 27.50 -0.81
N SER A 49 -4.38 27.41 0.47
CA SER A 49 -4.32 26.15 1.25
C SER A 49 -5.26 25.10 0.66
N VAL A 50 -6.50 25.48 0.35
CA VAL A 50 -7.48 24.57 -0.26
C VAL A 50 -7.01 24.12 -1.64
N GLN A 51 -6.49 25.01 -2.48
CA GLN A 51 -5.94 24.62 -3.79
C GLN A 51 -4.75 23.68 -3.66
N LYS A 52 -3.85 23.91 -2.69
CA LYS A 52 -2.74 23.01 -2.42
C LYS A 52 -3.25 21.63 -2.00
N TYR A 53 -4.20 21.57 -1.07
CA TYR A 53 -4.83 20.33 -0.64
C TYR A 53 -5.47 19.57 -1.81
N LEU A 54 -6.25 20.24 -2.66
CA LEU A 54 -6.87 19.61 -3.83
C LEU A 54 -5.82 18.97 -4.75
N LYS A 55 -4.69 19.63 -4.99
CA LYS A 55 -3.59 19.07 -5.77
C LYS A 55 -2.92 17.87 -5.10
N GLU A 56 -2.84 17.87 -3.77
CA GLU A 56 -2.25 16.77 -3.00
C GLU A 56 -3.16 15.54 -2.94
N VAL A 57 -4.48 15.70 -3.01
CA VAL A 57 -5.42 14.56 -2.87
C VAL A 57 -6.05 14.10 -4.19
N SER A 58 -5.77 14.77 -5.29
CA SER A 58 -6.29 14.42 -6.62
C SER A 58 -5.22 13.72 -7.46
N LEU A 59 -5.50 12.49 -7.88
CA LEU A 59 -4.52 11.64 -8.58
C LEU A 59 -3.86 12.35 -9.76
N PHE A 60 -4.64 13.03 -10.60
CA PHE A 60 -4.12 13.68 -11.82
C PHE A 60 -3.25 14.90 -11.55
N ASP A 61 -3.45 15.57 -10.43
CA ASP A 61 -2.69 16.74 -10.02
C ASP A 61 -1.40 16.37 -9.26
N GLN A 62 -1.31 15.14 -8.73
CA GLN A 62 -0.15 14.66 -7.99
C GLN A 62 1.10 14.54 -8.88
N THR A 63 2.25 14.96 -8.33
CA THR A 63 3.57 14.73 -8.91
C THR A 63 3.89 13.24 -8.97
N PHE A 64 4.26 12.72 -10.14
CA PHE A 64 4.45 11.28 -10.32
C PHE A 64 5.65 10.76 -9.53
N VAL A 65 5.41 9.83 -8.59
CA VAL A 65 6.45 9.26 -7.70
C VAL A 65 7.71 8.72 -8.39
N LYS A 66 7.65 8.31 -9.67
CA LYS A 66 8.84 7.84 -10.42
C LYS A 66 9.52 8.96 -11.22
N ASN A 67 8.88 10.10 -11.40
CA ASN A 67 9.41 11.25 -12.12
C ASN A 67 8.77 12.53 -11.59
N ASP A 68 9.51 13.24 -10.74
CA ASP A 68 9.05 14.44 -10.05
C ASP A 68 8.87 15.67 -10.96
N LYS A 69 9.29 15.56 -12.22
CA LYS A 69 9.19 16.64 -13.22
C LYS A 69 7.83 16.70 -13.92
N GLN A 70 6.96 15.74 -13.66
CA GLN A 70 5.63 15.69 -14.27
C GLN A 70 4.55 15.21 -13.31
N THR A 71 3.31 15.60 -13.58
CA THR A 71 2.14 15.05 -12.88
C THR A 71 1.76 13.68 -13.43
N VAL A 72 0.90 12.96 -12.70
CA VAL A 72 0.31 11.71 -13.19
C VAL A 72 -0.50 11.95 -14.47
N GLU A 73 -1.23 13.06 -14.58
CA GLU A 73 -1.99 13.38 -15.80
C GLU A 73 -1.07 13.55 -17.02
N GLN A 74 0.04 14.27 -16.85
CA GLN A 74 1.02 14.48 -17.92
C GLN A 74 1.65 13.15 -18.37
N MET A 75 2.00 12.29 -17.41
CA MET A 75 2.50 10.95 -17.69
C MET A 75 1.47 10.11 -18.47
N LEU A 76 0.21 10.08 -18.03
CA LEU A 76 -0.85 9.32 -18.70
C LEU A 76 -1.11 9.82 -20.13
N LYS A 77 -1.08 11.15 -20.34
CA LYS A 77 -1.21 11.77 -21.66
C LYS A 77 -0.06 11.37 -22.59
N ALA A 78 1.18 11.35 -22.09
CA ALA A 78 2.35 10.94 -22.86
C ALA A 78 2.26 9.47 -23.32
N GLU A 79 1.68 8.61 -22.48
CA GLU A 79 1.45 7.18 -22.77
C GLU A 79 0.13 6.91 -23.53
N GLY A 80 -0.63 7.95 -23.90
CA GLY A 80 -1.88 7.81 -24.66
C GLY A 80 -2.98 7.05 -23.91
N THR A 81 -2.99 7.07 -22.58
CA THR A 81 -3.91 6.29 -21.74
C THR A 81 -4.55 7.14 -20.63
N THR A 82 -5.49 6.55 -19.88
CA THR A 82 -6.16 7.22 -18.75
C THR A 82 -6.58 6.23 -17.67
N VAL A 83 -6.87 6.75 -16.47
CA VAL A 83 -7.40 5.99 -15.34
C VAL A 83 -8.89 6.30 -15.18
N LYS A 84 -9.74 5.27 -15.25
CA LYS A 84 -11.21 5.42 -15.11
C LYS A 84 -11.69 5.50 -13.65
N GLY A 85 -10.90 4.98 -12.72
CA GLY A 85 -11.24 4.89 -11.31
C GLY A 85 -10.20 4.08 -10.55
N PHE A 86 -10.19 4.22 -9.23
CA PHE A 86 -9.40 3.39 -8.34
C PHE A 86 -10.16 3.17 -7.04
N THR A 87 -9.78 2.10 -6.35
CA THR A 87 -10.21 1.84 -4.98
C THR A 87 -8.95 1.45 -4.20
N LEU A 88 -8.75 2.11 -3.06
CA LEU A 88 -7.62 1.83 -2.19
C LEU A 88 -8.15 1.19 -0.91
N TYR A 89 -7.71 -0.04 -0.65
CA TYR A 89 -7.96 -0.73 0.61
C TYR A 89 -6.69 -0.67 1.45
N ILE A 90 -6.83 -0.28 2.71
CA ILE A 90 -5.75 -0.29 3.69
C ILE A 90 -6.16 -1.20 4.83
N VAL A 91 -5.36 -2.25 5.07
CA VAL A 91 -5.60 -3.18 6.19
C VAL A 91 -5.59 -2.41 7.51
N GLY A 92 -6.64 -2.58 8.32
CA GLY A 92 -6.78 -1.92 9.61
C GLY A 92 -7.29 -0.48 9.56
N GLU A 93 -7.59 0.06 8.38
CA GLU A 93 -8.24 1.37 8.28
C GLU A 93 -9.65 1.32 8.89
N GLY A 94 -9.93 2.27 9.79
CA GLY A 94 -11.20 2.29 10.55
C GLY A 94 -11.27 1.31 11.71
N ILE A 95 -10.23 0.53 11.98
CA ILE A 95 -10.15 -0.35 13.16
C ILE A 95 -9.32 0.37 14.23
N GLU A 96 -9.90 0.59 15.41
CA GLU A 96 -9.11 1.02 16.57
C GLU A 96 -8.07 -0.06 16.88
N LYS A 97 -6.79 0.32 16.79
CA LYS A 97 -5.71 -0.55 17.26
C LYS A 97 -5.94 -0.79 18.75
N LYS A 98 -6.31 -2.01 19.13
CA LYS A 98 -6.20 -2.44 20.52
C LYS A 98 -4.74 -2.33 20.91
N VAL A 99 -4.46 -1.44 21.85
CA VAL A 99 -3.18 -1.43 22.55
C VAL A 99 -3.36 -2.44 23.68
N ASP A 100 -3.05 -3.69 23.40
CA ASP A 100 -3.09 -4.72 24.43
C ASP A 100 -1.86 -4.52 25.33
N ASP A 101 -2.12 -4.21 26.60
CA ASP A 101 -1.09 -4.23 27.65
C ASP A 101 -0.77 -5.69 27.93
N PHE A 102 0.30 -6.17 27.31
CA PHE A 102 0.78 -7.54 27.43
C PHE A 102 1.00 -7.95 28.90
N ALA A 103 1.33 -7.00 29.79
CA ALA A 103 1.49 -7.28 31.21
C ALA A 103 0.14 -7.51 31.93
N ALA A 104 -0.93 -6.83 31.50
CA ALA A 104 -2.28 -7.03 32.02
C ALA A 104 -2.92 -8.33 31.50
N GLU A 105 -2.64 -8.72 30.25
CA GLU A 105 -3.15 -9.96 29.65
C GLU A 105 -2.59 -11.21 30.32
N VAL A 106 -1.29 -11.20 30.67
CA VAL A 106 -0.62 -12.29 31.42
C VAL A 106 -1.22 -12.46 32.83
N ALA A 107 -1.72 -11.38 33.46
CA ALA A 107 -2.40 -11.46 34.76
C ALA A 107 -3.83 -12.03 34.67
N ALA A 108 -4.49 -11.94 33.51
CA ALA A 108 -5.88 -12.34 33.32
C ALA A 108 -6.09 -13.82 32.93
N GLN A 109 -5.03 -14.54 32.53
CA GLN A 109 -5.13 -15.93 32.05
C GLN A 109 -5.45 -17.00 33.11
N ASN A 110 -5.69 -16.63 34.38
CA ASN A 110 -6.05 -17.59 35.43
C ASN A 110 -7.54 -17.76 35.70
N THR A 111 -8.44 -17.23 34.88
CA THR A 111 -9.88 -17.56 34.99
C THR A 111 -10.58 -17.56 33.64
N GLY A 112 -10.98 -18.74 33.17
CA GLY A 112 -12.11 -18.88 32.24
C GLY A 112 -11.80 -19.65 30.96
N ILE A 113 -11.99 -20.97 31.03
CA ILE A 113 -12.19 -21.82 29.84
C ILE A 113 -13.47 -21.37 29.14
N ARG A 114 -13.40 -20.93 27.88
CA ARG A 114 -14.56 -20.79 26.99
C ARG A 114 -14.39 -21.68 25.76
N PHE A 115 -15.37 -22.56 25.57
CA PHE A 115 -15.60 -23.33 24.36
C PHE A 115 -16.20 -22.42 23.28
N TYR A 116 -15.61 -22.38 22.09
CA TYR A 116 -16.25 -21.81 20.91
C TYR A 116 -17.04 -22.89 20.15
N HIS A 117 -18.33 -22.65 19.94
CA HIS A 117 -19.20 -23.43 19.08
C HIS A 117 -18.87 -23.16 17.61
N HIS A 118 -18.70 -24.22 16.82
CA HIS A 118 -18.76 -24.16 15.37
C HIS A 118 -20.18 -23.80 14.91
N ILE A 119 -20.33 -22.71 14.18
CA ILE A 119 -21.51 -22.46 13.35
C ILE A 119 -21.13 -22.84 11.92
N SER A 120 -21.71 -23.95 11.46
CA SER A 120 -21.78 -24.34 10.06
C SER A 120 -22.98 -23.64 9.44
N THR A 121 -22.76 -22.80 8.42
CA THR A 121 -23.80 -22.42 7.47
C THR A 121 -23.37 -22.84 6.08
N LYS A 122 -24.03 -23.89 5.60
CA LYS A 122 -24.09 -24.27 4.19
C LYS A 122 -24.86 -23.19 3.42
N GLU A 123 -24.15 -22.30 2.75
CA GLU A 123 -24.63 -21.70 1.50
C GLU A 123 -23.40 -21.55 0.59
N SER A 124 -23.42 -22.24 -0.55
CA SER A 124 -22.45 -22.02 -1.61
C SER A 124 -22.71 -20.63 -2.16
N PRO A 125 -21.78 -19.66 -2.05
CA PRO A 125 -22.02 -18.36 -2.63
C PRO A 125 -22.11 -18.54 -4.15
N LEU A 126 -23.16 -17.99 -4.77
CA LEU A 126 -23.11 -17.69 -6.21
C LEU A 126 -21.75 -17.04 -6.46
N MET A 127 -20.96 -17.55 -7.40
CA MET A 127 -19.70 -16.92 -7.79
C MET A 127 -20.00 -15.52 -8.31
N SER A 128 -19.97 -14.55 -7.39
CA SER A 128 -20.16 -13.15 -7.71
C SER A 128 -19.00 -12.73 -8.59
N GLN A 129 -19.31 -12.27 -9.80
CA GLN A 129 -18.34 -11.68 -10.71
C GLN A 129 -17.48 -10.66 -9.95
N PRO A 130 -16.14 -10.73 -10.05
CA PRO A 130 -15.28 -9.80 -9.34
C PRO A 130 -15.56 -8.37 -9.80
N VAL A 131 -15.81 -7.47 -8.84
CA VAL A 131 -16.08 -6.04 -9.10
C VAL A 131 -14.87 -5.38 -9.79
N HIS A 132 -13.66 -5.83 -9.46
CA HIS A 132 -12.42 -5.35 -10.04
C HIS A 132 -11.75 -6.43 -10.88
N HIS A 133 -11.49 -6.12 -12.16
CA HIS A 133 -10.83 -7.02 -13.10
C HIS A 133 -9.30 -6.95 -13.01
N ARG A 134 -8.77 -5.88 -12.41
CA ARG A 134 -7.34 -5.61 -12.26
C ARG A 134 -7.08 -5.02 -10.89
N ILE A 135 -6.12 -5.57 -10.16
CA ILE A 135 -5.74 -5.10 -8.83
C ILE A 135 -4.23 -4.94 -8.71
N LEU A 136 -3.81 -4.08 -7.78
CA LEU A 136 -2.43 -4.03 -7.32
C LEU A 136 -2.41 -4.38 -5.83
N LEU A 137 -1.83 -5.54 -5.51
CA LEU A 137 -1.65 -6.04 -4.17
C LEU A 137 -0.30 -5.58 -3.61
N LYS A 138 -0.34 -4.78 -2.55
CA LYS A 138 0.88 -4.36 -1.86
C LYS A 138 1.08 -5.22 -0.61
N LEU A 139 2.18 -5.96 -0.58
CA LEU A 139 2.57 -6.84 0.52
C LEU A 139 3.74 -6.23 1.30
N SER A 140 3.69 -6.34 2.63
CA SER A 140 4.87 -6.12 3.46
C SER A 140 5.84 -7.29 3.28
N GLY A 141 7.14 -7.03 3.26
CA GLY A 141 8.14 -8.12 3.31
C GLY A 141 8.00 -8.96 4.57
N GLU A 142 7.64 -8.33 5.70
CA GLU A 142 7.42 -9.06 6.96
C GLU A 142 6.27 -10.03 6.91
N ALA A 143 5.32 -9.85 5.99
CA ALA A 143 4.23 -10.81 5.82
C ALA A 143 4.76 -12.18 5.36
N LEU A 144 5.95 -12.25 4.76
CA LEU A 144 6.58 -13.51 4.35
C LEU A 144 7.28 -14.24 5.50
N MET A 145 7.50 -13.59 6.65
CA MET A 145 8.25 -14.19 7.76
C MET A 145 7.43 -15.21 8.55
N GLY A 146 6.09 -15.15 8.49
CA GLY A 146 5.25 -15.98 9.34
C GLY A 146 5.63 -15.80 10.82
N ASP A 147 5.91 -16.91 11.49
CA ASP A 147 6.37 -16.95 12.88
C ASP A 147 7.91 -16.83 13.03
N ASP A 148 8.65 -16.76 11.91
CA ASP A 148 10.11 -16.65 11.92
C ASP A 148 10.56 -15.21 12.23
N SER A 149 11.74 -15.08 12.84
CA SER A 149 12.34 -13.78 13.18
C SER A 149 13.02 -13.08 12.00
N PHE A 150 13.27 -13.81 10.90
CA PHE A 150 13.95 -13.31 9.71
C PHE A 150 13.71 -14.21 8.49
N GLY A 151 13.80 -13.64 7.29
CA GLY A 151 13.85 -14.42 6.04
C GLY A 151 12.47 -14.64 5.41
N ILE A 152 12.31 -15.77 4.73
CA ILE A 152 11.09 -16.15 4.00
C ILE A 152 10.62 -17.51 4.50
N ASN A 153 9.49 -17.51 5.20
CA ASN A 153 8.89 -18.72 5.72
C ASN A 153 8.13 -19.46 4.61
N ARG A 154 8.47 -20.74 4.43
CA ARG A 154 7.95 -21.57 3.33
C ARG A 154 6.44 -21.78 3.43
N ASP A 155 5.91 -22.08 4.61
CA ASP A 155 4.48 -22.33 4.74
C ASP A 155 3.67 -21.06 4.50
N THR A 156 4.21 -19.93 4.94
CA THR A 156 3.59 -18.61 4.76
C THR A 156 3.55 -18.20 3.29
N ILE A 157 4.66 -18.29 2.56
CA ILE A 157 4.67 -17.92 1.14
C ILE A 157 3.78 -18.84 0.29
N VAL A 158 3.72 -20.14 0.60
CA VAL A 158 2.83 -21.10 -0.08
C VAL A 158 1.37 -20.76 0.17
N ARG A 159 0.97 -20.45 1.42
CA ARG A 159 -0.39 -20.01 1.74
C ARG A 159 -0.76 -18.72 1.00
N MET A 160 0.12 -17.72 1.02
CA MET A 160 -0.12 -16.45 0.31
C MET A 160 -0.29 -16.67 -1.20
N VAL A 161 0.52 -17.54 -1.82
CA VAL A 161 0.38 -17.85 -3.25
C VAL A 161 -0.92 -18.59 -3.53
N ALA A 162 -1.39 -19.47 -2.65
CA ALA A 162 -2.69 -20.12 -2.81
C ALA A 162 -3.84 -19.10 -2.81
N GLU A 163 -3.83 -18.15 -1.87
CA GLU A 163 -4.84 -17.07 -1.83
C GLU A 163 -4.79 -16.18 -3.07
N ILE A 164 -3.59 -15.86 -3.57
CA ILE A 164 -3.43 -15.11 -4.81
C ILE A 164 -3.94 -15.92 -6.00
N LYS A 165 -3.68 -17.23 -6.03
CA LYS A 165 -4.16 -18.12 -7.08
C LYS A 165 -5.68 -18.16 -7.13
N ASP A 166 -6.36 -18.23 -6.00
CA ASP A 166 -7.84 -18.18 -5.95
C ASP A 166 -8.38 -16.92 -6.63
N VAL A 167 -7.75 -15.77 -6.40
CA VAL A 167 -8.11 -14.49 -7.04
C VAL A 167 -7.83 -14.50 -8.56
N VAL A 168 -6.69 -15.05 -8.98
CA VAL A 168 -6.34 -15.17 -10.40
C VAL A 168 -7.29 -16.12 -11.13
N ASP A 169 -7.68 -17.23 -10.49
CA ASP A 169 -8.60 -18.23 -11.04
C ASP A 169 -10.03 -17.65 -11.21
N MET A 170 -10.38 -16.58 -10.50
CA MET A 170 -11.59 -15.78 -10.75
C MET A 170 -11.49 -14.88 -12.00
N GLY A 171 -10.36 -14.87 -12.70
CA GLY A 171 -10.11 -14.05 -13.90
C GLY A 171 -9.59 -12.65 -13.61
N VAL A 172 -9.17 -12.35 -12.37
CA VAL A 172 -8.62 -11.05 -11.98
C VAL A 172 -7.13 -10.98 -12.33
N GLN A 173 -6.70 -9.91 -12.97
CA GLN A 173 -5.27 -9.67 -13.21
C GLN A 173 -4.64 -9.00 -11.98
N VAL A 174 -3.61 -9.62 -11.43
CA VAL A 174 -2.98 -9.19 -10.18
C VAL A 174 -1.56 -8.67 -10.45
N ALA A 175 -1.30 -7.42 -10.09
CA ALA A 175 0.05 -6.88 -9.95
C ALA A 175 0.45 -6.89 -8.48
N ILE A 176 1.69 -7.27 -8.16
CA ILE A 176 2.15 -7.37 -6.76
C ILE A 176 3.34 -6.45 -6.54
N VAL A 177 3.33 -5.74 -5.41
CA VAL A 177 4.46 -4.99 -4.89
C VAL A 177 4.79 -5.53 -3.52
N ILE A 178 5.99 -6.06 -3.33
CA ILE A 178 6.42 -6.61 -2.05
C ILE A 178 7.58 -5.79 -1.49
N GLY A 179 7.59 -5.49 -0.19
CA GLY A 179 8.73 -4.84 0.46
C GLY A 179 9.84 -5.83 0.80
N GLY A 180 11.09 -5.38 0.96
CA GLY A 180 12.24 -6.20 1.37
C GLY A 180 12.53 -6.24 2.89
N GLY A 181 11.62 -5.77 3.73
CA GLY A 181 11.87 -5.50 5.16
C GLY A 181 12.31 -6.72 5.99
N ASN A 182 11.77 -7.89 5.68
CA ASN A 182 12.14 -9.19 6.27
C ASN A 182 13.58 -9.64 6.02
N ILE A 183 14.21 -9.15 4.94
CA ILE A 183 15.61 -9.45 4.60
C ILE A 183 16.51 -8.28 5.01
N PHE A 184 16.07 -7.03 4.78
CA PHE A 184 16.90 -5.86 5.03
C PHE A 184 17.01 -5.49 6.51
N ARG A 185 15.94 -5.58 7.31
CA ARG A 185 16.01 -5.24 8.74
C ARG A 185 16.88 -6.22 9.53
N GLY A 186 16.90 -7.51 9.17
CA GLY A 186 17.77 -8.49 9.85
C GLY A 186 19.27 -8.27 9.58
N VAL A 187 19.63 -7.64 8.46
CA VAL A 187 21.03 -7.22 8.18
C VAL A 187 21.34 -5.80 8.64
N ALA A 188 20.33 -4.98 8.98
CA ALA A 188 20.52 -3.59 9.40
C ALA A 188 21.33 -3.45 10.70
N GLY A 189 21.29 -4.47 11.58
CA GLY A 189 22.16 -4.53 12.77
C GLY A 189 23.66 -4.62 12.43
N GLY A 190 24.01 -5.17 11.26
CA GLY A 190 25.38 -5.26 10.75
C GLY A 190 25.78 -4.11 9.82
N SER A 191 24.86 -3.21 9.46
CA SER A 191 25.11 -2.09 8.54
C SER A 191 25.47 -0.78 9.24
N VAL A 192 25.81 -0.83 10.53
CA VAL A 192 26.24 0.37 11.29
C VAL A 192 27.53 0.91 10.67
N GLY A 193 27.49 2.17 10.21
CA GLY A 193 28.60 2.82 9.50
C GLY A 193 28.55 2.71 7.97
N MET A 194 27.50 2.12 7.41
CA MET A 194 27.27 2.06 5.96
C MET A 194 26.76 3.41 5.42
N ASP A 195 27.22 3.80 4.24
CA ASP A 195 26.65 4.95 3.53
C ASP A 195 25.19 4.70 3.13
N ARG A 196 24.39 5.78 3.15
CA ARG A 196 22.96 5.73 2.88
C ARG A 196 22.63 5.15 1.50
N ALA A 197 23.40 5.47 0.46
CA ALA A 197 23.13 4.97 -0.88
C ALA A 197 23.30 3.44 -0.95
N THR A 198 24.32 2.90 -0.30
CA THR A 198 24.56 1.45 -0.23
C THR A 198 23.41 0.75 0.51
N ALA A 199 22.94 1.33 1.61
CA ALA A 199 21.78 0.81 2.34
C ALA A 199 20.50 0.82 1.48
N ASP A 200 20.27 1.87 0.69
CA ASP A 200 19.13 1.96 -0.23
C ASP A 200 19.20 0.87 -1.33
N TYR A 201 20.38 0.61 -1.90
CA TYR A 201 20.58 -0.50 -2.85
C TYR A 201 20.30 -1.86 -2.24
N MET A 202 20.77 -2.11 -1.01
CA MET A 202 20.47 -3.35 -0.30
C MET A 202 18.97 -3.55 -0.06
N GLY A 203 18.24 -2.49 0.30
CA GLY A 203 16.78 -2.54 0.45
C GLY A 203 16.04 -2.85 -0.86
N MET A 204 16.52 -2.29 -1.97
CA MET A 204 15.97 -2.60 -3.30
C MET A 204 16.28 -4.04 -3.73
N LEU A 205 17.49 -4.55 -3.47
CA LEU A 205 17.85 -5.95 -3.74
C LEU A 205 17.04 -6.92 -2.88
N ALA A 206 16.83 -6.62 -1.61
CA ALA A 206 15.96 -7.40 -0.73
C ALA A 206 14.52 -7.50 -1.27
N THR A 207 14.03 -6.43 -1.89
CA THR A 207 12.72 -6.41 -2.57
C THR A 207 12.71 -7.35 -3.78
N VAL A 208 13.78 -7.35 -4.58
CA VAL A 208 13.94 -8.29 -5.71
C VAL A 208 14.00 -9.74 -5.24
N MET A 209 14.73 -10.03 -4.16
CA MET A 209 14.82 -11.38 -3.59
C MET A 209 13.44 -11.93 -3.19
N ASN A 210 12.62 -11.12 -2.51
CA ASN A 210 11.25 -11.51 -2.19
C ASN A 210 10.38 -11.70 -3.42
N ALA A 211 10.53 -10.84 -4.43
CA ALA A 211 9.77 -10.96 -5.67
C ALA A 211 10.12 -12.25 -6.43
N LEU A 212 11.40 -12.64 -6.45
CA LEU A 212 11.86 -13.90 -7.05
C LEU A 212 11.33 -15.12 -6.28
N ALA A 213 11.38 -15.10 -4.95
CA ALA A 213 10.84 -16.18 -4.13
C ALA A 213 9.32 -16.36 -4.34
N LEU A 214 8.60 -15.25 -4.44
CA LEU A 214 7.17 -15.26 -4.71
C LEU A 214 6.88 -15.79 -6.13
N ALA A 215 7.64 -15.33 -7.13
CA ALA A 215 7.50 -15.78 -8.52
C ALA A 215 7.81 -17.27 -8.68
N ASP A 216 8.84 -17.78 -8.02
CA ASP A 216 9.17 -19.22 -8.03
C ASP A 216 8.03 -20.04 -7.39
N THR A 217 7.52 -19.59 -6.24
CA THR A 217 6.40 -20.27 -5.56
C THR A 217 5.13 -20.23 -6.42
N MET A 218 4.87 -19.11 -7.11
CA MET A 218 3.78 -18.97 -8.08
C MET A 218 3.92 -19.92 -9.26
N ASN A 219 5.12 -20.05 -9.83
CA ASN A 219 5.39 -20.99 -10.93
C ASN A 219 5.12 -22.43 -10.51
N HIS A 220 5.52 -22.82 -9.30
CA HIS A 220 5.20 -24.14 -8.73
C HIS A 220 3.70 -24.35 -8.49
N ALA A 221 2.95 -23.28 -8.24
CA ALA A 221 1.49 -23.30 -8.12
C ALA A 221 0.75 -23.21 -9.48
N GLY A 222 1.48 -23.21 -10.60
CA GLY A 222 0.92 -23.13 -11.95
C GLY A 222 0.51 -21.72 -12.40
N LEU A 223 0.92 -20.68 -11.67
CA LEU A 223 0.77 -19.28 -12.07
C LEU A 223 2.00 -18.83 -12.85
N THR A 224 1.82 -18.02 -13.89
CA THR A 224 2.95 -17.38 -14.58
C THR A 224 3.19 -16.00 -13.98
N ALA A 225 4.33 -15.82 -13.30
CA ALA A 225 4.75 -14.55 -12.73
C ALA A 225 5.96 -13.96 -13.48
N ARG A 226 5.98 -12.64 -13.64
CA ARG A 226 7.10 -11.88 -14.22
C ARG A 226 7.58 -10.87 -13.19
N VAL A 227 8.86 -10.93 -12.83
CA VAL A 227 9.47 -10.02 -11.85
C VAL A 227 9.97 -8.78 -12.57
N MET A 228 9.53 -7.60 -12.12
CA MET A 228 9.97 -6.31 -12.64
C MET A 228 10.74 -5.54 -11.57
N SER A 229 11.75 -4.77 -11.97
CA SER A 229 12.60 -4.02 -11.05
C SER A 229 12.98 -2.65 -11.61
N ALA A 230 13.15 -1.67 -10.72
CA ALA A 230 13.73 -0.38 -11.09
C ALA A 230 15.26 -0.43 -11.24
N ILE A 231 15.91 -1.44 -10.65
CA ILE A 231 17.32 -1.75 -10.86
C ILE A 231 17.40 -2.73 -12.02
N ASN A 232 18.24 -2.41 -13.02
CA ASN A 232 18.56 -3.33 -14.09
C ASN A 232 19.41 -4.48 -13.55
N ILE A 233 18.86 -5.70 -13.58
CA ILE A 233 19.55 -6.92 -13.18
C ILE A 233 19.44 -7.89 -14.34
N GLU A 234 20.48 -7.89 -15.18
CA GLU A 234 20.51 -8.67 -16.41
C GLU A 234 20.21 -10.15 -16.14
N GLN A 235 19.37 -10.76 -16.99
CA GLN A 235 18.93 -12.17 -16.91
C GLN A 235 17.99 -12.53 -15.74
N ILE A 236 17.79 -11.65 -14.76
CA ILE A 236 17.04 -11.98 -13.53
C ILE A 236 15.66 -11.30 -13.51
N VAL A 237 15.55 -10.07 -14.00
CA VAL A 237 14.30 -9.29 -13.96
C VAL A 237 13.93 -8.78 -15.34
N GLU A 238 12.62 -8.68 -15.61
CA GLU A 238 12.11 -8.01 -16.80
C GLU A 238 12.16 -6.48 -16.63
N PRO A 239 12.36 -5.73 -17.73
CA PRO A 239 12.40 -4.27 -17.72
C PRO A 239 11.05 -3.62 -17.38
#